data_AF-A0A504YXR9-F1
#
_entry.id   AF-A0A504YXR9-F1
#
_cell.length_a   1.000
_cell.length_b   1.000
_cell.length_c   1.000
_cell.angle_alpha   90.00
_cell.angle_beta   90.00
_cell.angle_gamma   90.00
#
_symmetry.space_group_name_H-M   'P 1'
#
loop_
_entity.id
_entity.type
_entity.pdbx_description
1 polymer ?
#
loop_
_entity_poly.entity_id
_entity_poly.type
_entity_poly.pdbx_seq_one_letter_code
_entity_poly.pdbx_strand_id
1 'polypeptide(L)'
;MSSRLEDELLLLSEIFPEYCTTTEIDGYRQITVVVKPGIGFSTSCPGLVDLKVRIRCGSKYPEEPPEISLKNIHGLSVGDQNKLRNLLEELVQCRKSEPVLFDIVDFCREFISKNVPSIECAICLTGFTDESQVYVTSEYHYFHKVCIGEYMAQREVDFHRELEELLSKDPYYQSPGLRVRAFFVSP
;
A
#
# COMPACT_ATOMS: atom_id res chain seq x y z
N MET A 1 28.93 5.46 -19.72
CA MET A 1 27.93 5.69 -18.65
C MET A 1 27.16 6.93 -19.06
N SER A 2 25.89 6.79 -19.45
CA SER A 2 25.09 7.89 -20.00
C SER A 2 24.84 8.93 -18.91
N SER A 3 25.31 10.17 -19.08
CA SER A 3 25.15 11.26 -18.11
C SER A 3 23.69 11.47 -17.71
N ARG A 4 22.76 11.19 -18.63
CA ARG A 4 21.31 11.37 -18.43
C ARG A 4 20.73 10.48 -17.33
N LEU A 5 21.22 9.24 -17.18
CA LEU A 5 20.74 8.34 -16.14
C LEU A 5 21.21 8.79 -14.76
N GLU A 6 22.44 9.28 -14.65
CA GLU A 6 22.96 9.84 -13.40
C GLU A 6 22.17 11.07 -12.96
N ASP A 7 21.86 11.95 -13.90
CA ASP A 7 21.08 13.16 -13.64
C ASP A 7 19.68 12.83 -13.11
N GLU A 8 18.99 11.84 -13.68
CA GLU A 8 17.68 11.39 -13.18
C GLU A 8 17.75 10.69 -11.82
N LEU A 9 18.80 9.89 -11.58
CA LEU A 9 18.99 9.22 -10.31
C LEU A 9 19.25 10.23 -9.18
N LEU A 10 20.05 11.27 -9.48
CA LEU A 10 20.28 12.37 -8.56
C LEU A 10 18.97 13.09 -8.25
N LEU A 11 18.21 13.47 -9.27
CA LEU A 11 16.89 14.10 -9.12
C LEU A 11 15.95 13.26 -8.24
N LEU A 12 15.85 11.96 -8.50
CA LEU A 12 15.02 11.06 -7.70
C LEU A 12 15.49 10.95 -6.25
N SER A 13 16.80 10.92 -6.02
CA SER A 13 17.35 10.87 -4.67
C SER A 13 17.12 12.17 -3.89
N GLU A 14 17.10 13.32 -4.56
CA GLU A 14 16.83 14.62 -3.95
C GLU A 14 15.33 14.80 -3.63
N ILE A 15 14.45 14.37 -4.53
CA ILE A 15 13.00 14.48 -4.33
C ILE A 15 12.50 13.44 -3.31
N PHE A 16 13.09 12.25 -3.30
CA PHE A 16 12.62 11.10 -2.51
C PHE A 16 13.73 10.48 -1.64
N PRO A 17 14.38 11.24 -0.74
CA PRO A 17 15.60 10.80 -0.04
C PRO A 17 15.41 9.56 0.85
N GLU A 18 14.25 9.43 1.50
CA GLU A 18 13.96 8.30 2.39
C GLU A 18 13.20 7.15 1.71
N TYR A 19 12.70 7.40 0.49
CA TYR A 19 11.80 6.50 -0.22
C TYR A 19 12.43 5.89 -1.48
N CYS A 20 13.56 6.42 -1.94
CA CYS A 20 14.29 5.95 -3.10
C CYS A 20 15.56 5.18 -2.68
N THR A 21 15.75 4.00 -3.25
CA THR A 21 16.95 3.19 -3.09
C THR A 21 17.45 2.76 -4.46
N THR A 22 18.74 3.01 -4.71
CA THR A 22 19.39 2.62 -5.96
C THR A 22 20.41 1.52 -5.67
N THR A 23 20.34 0.45 -6.44
CA THR A 23 21.22 -0.72 -6.33
C THR A 23 21.72 -1.11 -7.71
N GLU A 24 22.94 -1.61 -7.80
CA GLU A 24 23.48 -2.15 -9.05
C GLU A 24 23.48 -3.68 -8.95
N ILE A 25 22.80 -4.34 -9.90
CA ILE A 25 22.64 -5.80 -9.93
C ILE A 25 22.93 -6.28 -11.34
N ASP A 26 23.90 -7.18 -11.50
CA ASP A 26 24.27 -7.81 -12.78
C ASP A 26 24.57 -6.82 -13.93
N GLY A 27 25.10 -5.63 -13.60
CA GLY A 27 25.40 -4.56 -14.57
C GLY A 27 24.18 -3.70 -14.97
N TYR A 28 23.03 -3.94 -14.35
CA TYR A 28 21.83 -3.11 -14.46
C TYR A 28 21.71 -2.17 -13.25
N ARG A 29 21.21 -0.96 -13.48
CA ARG A 29 20.81 -0.08 -12.40
C ARG A 29 19.38 -0.35 -12.02
N GLN A 30 19.17 -0.77 -10.78
CA GLN A 30 17.87 -1.02 -10.22
C GLN A 30 17.51 0.09 -9.23
N ILE A 31 16.49 0.86 -9.58
CA ILE A 31 15.88 1.87 -8.73
C ILE A 31 14.66 1.25 -8.08
N THR A 32 14.48 1.52 -6.81
CA THR A 32 13.35 1.03 -6.04
C THR A 32 12.80 2.18 -5.21
N VAL A 33 11.57 2.58 -5.53
CA VAL A 33 10.89 3.72 -4.91
C VAL A 33 9.64 3.23 -4.18
N VAL A 34 9.50 3.61 -2.92
CA VAL A 34 8.26 3.40 -2.16
C VAL A 34 7.35 4.60 -2.39
N VAL A 35 6.20 4.36 -3.01
CA VAL A 35 5.23 5.40 -3.36
C VAL A 35 4.07 5.34 -2.36
N LYS A 36 3.81 6.49 -1.75
CA LYS A 36 2.72 6.74 -0.80
C LYS A 36 1.91 7.96 -1.26
N PRO A 37 0.62 8.03 -0.91
CA PRO A 37 -0.20 9.21 -1.14
C PRO A 37 0.42 10.41 -0.40
N GLY A 38 0.49 11.57 -1.07
CA GLY A 38 0.97 12.80 -0.45
C GLY A 38 2.48 12.89 -0.17
N ILE A 39 3.33 12.04 -0.79
CA ILE A 39 4.79 12.26 -0.69
C ILE A 39 5.11 13.71 -1.11
N GLY A 40 5.66 14.49 -0.17
CA GLY A 40 5.93 15.93 -0.29
C GLY A 40 5.13 16.82 0.68
N PHE A 41 4.04 16.33 1.27
CA PHE A 41 3.20 17.09 2.21
C PHE A 41 2.88 16.26 3.47
N SER A 42 3.35 16.76 4.62
CA SER A 42 3.07 16.37 6.03
C SER A 42 2.58 14.94 6.35
N THR A 43 3.41 14.27 7.15
CA THR A 43 3.41 12.90 7.74
C THR A 43 2.21 12.46 8.61
N SER A 44 0.99 12.96 8.42
CA SER A 44 -0.14 12.60 9.31
C SER A 44 -1.13 11.56 8.78
N CYS A 45 -1.06 11.20 7.49
CA CYS A 45 -2.04 10.29 6.92
C CYS A 45 -1.61 8.82 7.13
N PRO A 46 -2.46 7.95 7.72
CA PRO A 46 -2.20 6.52 7.70
C PRO A 46 -2.16 6.11 6.22
N GLY A 47 -1.02 5.56 5.77
CA GLY A 47 -0.85 5.12 4.39
C GLY A 47 -1.76 3.93 4.11
N LEU A 48 -3.00 4.20 3.71
CA LEU A 48 -4.02 3.18 3.43
C LEU A 48 -3.68 2.45 2.13
N VAL A 49 -3.08 3.18 1.19
CA VAL A 49 -2.62 2.66 -0.09
C VAL A 49 -1.14 2.97 -0.19
N ASP A 50 -0.31 1.99 -0.54
CA ASP A 50 1.08 2.21 -0.90
C ASP A 50 1.55 1.12 -1.87
N LEU A 51 2.62 1.43 -2.61
CA LEU A 51 3.19 0.49 -3.56
C LEU A 51 4.69 0.73 -3.73
N LYS A 52 5.42 -0.33 -4.07
CA LYS A 52 6.85 -0.28 -4.34
C LYS A 52 7.10 -0.42 -5.83
N VAL A 53 7.57 0.65 -6.46
CA VAL A 53 7.95 0.64 -7.88
C VAL A 53 9.41 0.23 -7.98
N ARG A 54 9.69 -0.84 -8.70
CA ARG A 54 11.03 -1.25 -9.08
C ARG A 54 11.23 -0.95 -10.56
N ILE A 55 12.28 -0.22 -10.88
CA ILE A 55 12.66 0.15 -12.24
C ILE A 55 14.06 -0.40 -12.51
N ARG A 56 14.23 -1.18 -13.58
CA ARG A 56 15.53 -1.68 -14.02
C ARG A 56 15.93 -1.01 -15.33
N CYS A 57 17.05 -0.29 -15.29
CA CYS A 57 17.63 0.35 -16.46
C CYS A 57 18.80 -0.47 -16.98
N GLY A 58 18.74 -0.84 -18.26
CA GLY A 58 19.85 -1.47 -18.98
C GLY A 58 20.89 -0.46 -19.47
N SER A 59 21.96 -0.97 -20.07
CA SER A 59 23.06 -0.15 -20.59
C SER A 59 22.67 0.75 -21.78
N LYS A 60 21.50 0.51 -22.39
CA LYS A 60 20.94 1.24 -23.53
C LYS A 60 19.77 2.15 -23.13
N TYR A 61 19.59 2.40 -21.84
CA TYR A 61 18.62 3.41 -21.40
C TYR A 61 19.19 4.81 -21.68
N PRO A 62 18.38 5.77 -22.19
CA PRO A 62 16.92 5.71 -22.40
C PRO A 62 16.45 5.23 -23.78
N GLU A 63 17.34 4.87 -24.71
CA GLU A 63 16.97 4.41 -26.06
C GLU A 63 16.08 3.14 -26.03
N GLU A 64 16.37 2.25 -25.09
CA GLU A 64 15.50 1.14 -24.71
C GLU A 64 14.75 1.48 -23.41
N PRO A 65 13.43 1.20 -23.35
CA PRO A 65 12.62 1.48 -22.17
C PRO A 65 13.09 0.68 -20.96
N PRO A 66 12.97 1.22 -19.74
CA PRO A 66 13.30 0.49 -18.54
C PRO A 66 12.25 -0.59 -18.25
N GLU A 67 12.64 -1.65 -17.54
CA GLU A 67 11.71 -2.67 -17.10
C GLU A 67 11.07 -2.26 -15.77
N ILE A 68 9.74 -2.22 -15.73
CA ILE A 68 8.98 -1.81 -14.54
C ILE A 68 8.38 -3.03 -13.85
N SER A 69 8.47 -3.06 -12.53
CA SER A 69 7.86 -4.07 -11.68
C SER A 69 7.23 -3.44 -10.45
N LEU A 70 5.91 -3.54 -10.33
CA LEU A 70 5.18 -3.16 -9.12
C LEU A 70 5.21 -4.31 -8.10
N LYS A 71 5.63 -4.00 -6.86
CA LYS A 71 5.75 -4.92 -5.71
C LYS A 71 5.10 -4.30 -4.47
N ASN A 72 4.82 -5.13 -3.46
CA ASN A 72 4.25 -4.71 -2.17
C ASN A 72 3.12 -3.69 -2.35
N ILE A 73 2.12 -4.06 -3.16
CA ILE A 73 0.98 -3.20 -3.44
C ILE A 73 -0.06 -3.46 -2.37
N HIS A 74 -0.41 -2.43 -1.62
CA HIS A 74 -1.43 -2.49 -0.58
C HIS A 74 -2.59 -1.56 -0.93
N GLY A 75 -3.81 -1.99 -0.65
CA GLY A 75 -5.02 -1.19 -0.84
C GLY A 75 -5.54 -1.10 -2.28
N LEU A 76 -4.85 -1.63 -3.28
CA LEU A 76 -5.33 -1.66 -4.67
C LEU A 76 -5.92 -3.02 -5.06
N SER A 77 -7.10 -2.99 -5.69
CA SER A 77 -7.73 -4.15 -6.29
C SER A 77 -6.89 -4.74 -7.43
N VAL A 78 -7.04 -6.03 -7.71
CA VAL A 78 -6.36 -6.67 -8.86
C VAL A 78 -6.68 -5.95 -10.18
N GLY A 79 -7.92 -5.48 -10.32
CA GLY A 79 -8.34 -4.69 -11.48
C GLY A 79 -7.54 -3.40 -11.62
N ASP A 80 -7.38 -2.63 -10.55
CA ASP A 80 -6.63 -1.36 -10.60
C ASP A 80 -5.12 -1.57 -10.68
N GLN A 81 -4.60 -2.64 -10.09
CA GLN A 81 -3.21 -3.06 -10.30
C GLN A 81 -2.91 -3.32 -11.78
N ASN A 82 -3.81 -4.01 -12.48
CA ASN A 82 -3.66 -4.28 -13.91
C ASN A 82 -3.81 -3.00 -14.75
N LYS A 83 -4.76 -2.12 -14.41
CA LYS A 83 -4.88 -0.81 -15.05
C LYS A 83 -3.59 0.00 -14.90
N LEU A 84 -3.03 0.08 -13.69
CA LEU A 84 -1.79 0.80 -13.43
C LEU A 84 -0.62 0.24 -14.24
N ARG A 85 -0.50 -1.10 -14.34
CA ARG A 85 0.54 -1.74 -15.18
C ARG A 85 0.40 -1.36 -16.65
N ASN A 86 -0.80 -1.48 -17.21
CA ASN A 86 -1.04 -1.14 -18.62
C ASN A 86 -0.73 0.34 -18.89
N LEU A 87 -1.17 1.24 -18.01
CA LEU A 87 -0.92 2.68 -18.14
C LEU A 87 0.58 3.02 -18.06
N LEU A 88 1.34 2.33 -17.18
CA LEU A 88 2.79 2.52 -17.09
C LEU A 88 3.52 2.00 -18.33
N GLU A 89 3.09 0.86 -18.87
CA GLU A 89 3.62 0.31 -20.13
C GLU A 89 3.36 1.27 -21.30
N GLU A 90 2.14 1.82 -21.40
CA GLU A 90 1.80 2.85 -22.38
C GLU A 90 2.64 4.12 -22.21
N LEU A 91 2.80 4.62 -20.98
CA LEU A 91 3.61 5.81 -20.66
C LEU A 91 5.06 5.64 -21.13
N VAL A 92 5.67 4.50 -20.79
CA VAL A 92 7.05 4.20 -21.16
C VAL A 92 7.20 4.02 -22.68
N GLN A 93 6.23 3.40 -23.33
CA GLN A 93 6.26 3.22 -24.78
C GLN A 93 6.11 4.54 -25.54
N CYS A 94 5.28 5.46 -25.03
CA CYS A 94 5.09 6.79 -25.62
C CYS A 94 6.34 7.67 -25.51
N ARG A 95 7.14 7.48 -24.45
CA ARG A 95 8.34 8.28 -24.15
C ARG A 95 9.65 7.54 -24.45
N LYS A 96 9.62 6.64 -25.42
CA LYS A 96 10.82 5.90 -25.82
C LYS A 96 11.94 6.86 -26.26
N SER A 97 13.17 6.63 -25.80
CA SER A 97 14.35 7.48 -26.04
C SER A 97 14.41 8.77 -25.22
N GLU A 98 13.49 8.94 -24.26
CA GLU A 98 13.47 10.05 -23.31
C GLU A 98 13.70 9.55 -21.87
N PRO A 99 14.22 10.41 -20.97
CA PRO A 99 14.30 10.11 -19.54
C PRO A 99 12.89 10.08 -18.94
N VAL A 100 12.52 9.01 -18.22
CA VAL A 100 11.13 8.77 -17.74
C VAL A 100 11.04 8.32 -16.27
N LEU A 101 12.14 8.23 -15.53
CA LEU A 101 12.13 7.64 -14.19
C LEU A 101 11.27 8.45 -13.22
N PHE A 102 11.37 9.77 -13.27
CA PHE A 102 10.53 10.65 -12.46
C PHE A 102 9.06 10.52 -12.85
N ASP A 103 8.74 10.54 -14.15
CA ASP A 103 7.36 10.43 -14.63
C ASP A 103 6.68 9.14 -14.18
N ILE A 104 7.41 8.01 -14.17
CA ILE A 104 6.89 6.74 -13.67
C ILE A 104 6.49 6.85 -12.20
N VAL A 105 7.36 7.43 -11.37
CA VAL A 105 7.11 7.61 -9.93
C VAL A 105 5.97 8.60 -9.69
N ASP A 106 5.98 9.71 -10.41
CA ASP A 106 4.97 10.77 -10.35
C ASP A 106 3.59 10.24 -10.76
N PHE A 107 3.53 9.47 -11.84
CA PHE A 107 2.32 8.81 -12.30
C PHE A 107 1.76 7.84 -11.26
N CYS A 108 2.62 7.01 -10.66
CA CYS A 108 2.20 6.12 -9.58
C CYS A 108 1.67 6.90 -8.37
N ARG A 109 2.31 8.02 -8.01
CA ARG A 109 1.89 8.88 -6.89
C ARG A 109 0.52 9.48 -7.17
N GLU A 110 0.29 9.96 -8.40
CA GLU A 110 -0.99 10.53 -8.81
C GLU A 110 -2.10 9.48 -8.83
N PHE A 111 -1.79 8.26 -9.28
CA PHE A 111 -2.74 7.15 -9.33
C PHE A 111 -3.31 6.80 -7.94
N ILE A 112 -2.47 6.86 -6.90
CA ILE A 112 -2.89 6.57 -5.52
C ILE A 112 -3.20 7.82 -4.69
N SER A 113 -3.24 9.01 -5.30
CA SER A 113 -3.33 10.31 -4.60
C SER A 113 -4.53 10.43 -3.65
N LYS A 114 -5.64 9.78 -3.98
CA LYS A 114 -6.87 9.78 -3.17
C LYS A 114 -6.71 9.08 -1.82
N ASN A 115 -5.70 8.24 -1.64
CA ASN A 115 -5.49 7.42 -0.43
C ASN A 115 -6.71 6.55 -0.03
N VAL A 116 -7.65 6.28 -0.95
CA VAL A 116 -8.79 5.40 -0.70
C VAL A 116 -8.50 4.03 -1.30
N PRO A 117 -8.52 2.94 -0.51
CA PRO A 117 -8.35 1.59 -1.03
C PRO A 117 -9.45 1.24 -2.03
N SER A 118 -9.08 0.64 -3.16
CA SER A 118 -10.04 0.19 -4.16
C SER A 118 -10.49 -1.26 -3.99
N ILE A 119 -10.00 -1.92 -2.95
CA ILE A 119 -10.47 -3.20 -2.46
C ILE A 119 -11.74 -3.06 -1.60
N GLU A 120 -12.37 -4.19 -1.32
CA GLU A 120 -13.58 -4.26 -0.52
C GLU A 120 -13.28 -4.48 0.96
N CYS A 121 -14.20 -4.01 1.81
CA CYS A 121 -14.21 -4.34 3.23
C CYS A 121 -14.39 -5.85 3.43
N ALA A 122 -13.53 -6.46 4.25
CA ALA A 122 -13.56 -7.91 4.47
C ALA A 122 -14.80 -8.43 5.23
N ILE A 123 -15.62 -7.53 5.79
CA ILE A 123 -16.85 -7.89 6.51
C ILE A 123 -18.08 -7.77 5.60
N CYS A 124 -18.30 -6.60 4.99
CA CYS A 124 -19.52 -6.33 4.22
C CYS A 124 -19.34 -6.48 2.70
N LEU A 125 -18.11 -6.71 2.22
CA LEU A 125 -17.77 -6.84 0.80
C LEU A 125 -18.16 -5.62 -0.05
N THR A 126 -18.19 -4.43 0.58
CA THR A 126 -18.42 -3.16 -0.14
C THR A 126 -17.16 -2.32 -0.16
N GLY A 127 -16.98 -1.54 -1.23
CA GLY A 127 -15.81 -0.68 -1.42
C GLY A 127 -15.80 0.54 -0.50
N PHE A 128 -14.65 1.21 -0.46
CA PHE A 128 -14.46 2.45 0.29
C PHE A 128 -14.68 3.67 -0.62
N THR A 129 -15.35 4.67 -0.07
CA THR A 129 -15.64 5.97 -0.71
C THR A 129 -14.79 7.11 -0.14
N ASP A 130 -14.44 7.00 1.15
CA ASP A 130 -13.71 7.99 1.93
C ASP A 130 -12.62 7.33 2.79
N GLU A 131 -11.53 8.04 3.07
CA GLU A 131 -10.43 7.54 3.90
C GLU A 131 -10.78 7.46 5.39
N SER A 132 -11.64 8.35 5.89
CA SER A 132 -11.96 8.48 7.31
C SER A 132 -12.76 7.29 7.85
N GLN A 133 -13.42 6.52 6.99
CA GLN A 133 -14.15 5.30 7.36
C GLN A 133 -13.27 4.05 7.33
N VAL A 134 -12.01 4.13 6.88
CA VAL A 134 -11.17 2.94 6.73
C VAL A 134 -10.46 2.64 8.04
N TYR A 135 -10.51 1.37 8.43
CA TYR A 135 -9.63 0.78 9.42
C TYR A 135 -8.77 -0.28 8.72
N VAL A 136 -7.46 -0.22 8.94
CA VAL A 136 -6.50 -1.18 8.37
C VAL A 136 -5.64 -1.78 9.48
N THR A 137 -5.48 -3.10 9.45
CA THR A 137 -4.58 -3.81 10.38
C THR A 137 -3.12 -3.70 9.94
N SER A 138 -2.17 -4.06 10.80
CA SER A 138 -0.74 -4.16 10.44
C SER A 138 -0.44 -5.15 9.31
N GLU A 139 -1.33 -6.11 9.06
CA GLU A 139 -1.21 -7.10 7.97
C GLU A 139 -2.02 -6.71 6.72
N TYR A 140 -2.49 -5.45 6.64
CA TYR A 140 -3.23 -4.92 5.48
C TYR A 140 -4.58 -5.63 5.20
N HIS A 141 -5.30 -6.00 6.25
CA HIS A 141 -6.74 -6.26 6.17
C HIS A 141 -7.53 -4.97 6.34
N TYR A 142 -8.52 -4.74 5.49
CA TYR A 142 -9.26 -3.49 5.37
C TYR A 142 -10.72 -3.65 5.76
N PHE A 143 -11.21 -2.71 6.55
CA PHE A 143 -12.55 -2.72 7.10
C PHE A 143 -13.14 -1.32 7.11
N HIS A 144 -14.46 -1.21 6.99
CA HIS A 144 -15.11 0.01 7.49
C HIS A 144 -15.00 0.02 9.00
N LYS A 145 -14.68 1.18 9.58
CA LYS A 145 -14.63 1.40 11.04
C LYS A 145 -15.91 0.93 11.73
N VAL A 146 -17.06 1.22 11.11
CA VAL A 146 -18.37 0.76 11.60
C VAL A 146 -18.46 -0.75 11.57
N CYS A 147 -18.15 -1.41 10.44
CA CYS A 147 -18.23 -2.86 10.32
C CYS A 147 -17.34 -3.59 11.33
N ILE A 148 -16.08 -3.17 11.50
CA ILE A 148 -15.19 -3.81 12.47
C ILE A 148 -15.62 -3.52 13.91
N GLY A 149 -16.15 -2.32 14.19
CA GLY A 149 -16.69 -1.96 15.49
C GLY A 149 -17.89 -2.82 15.89
N GLU A 150 -18.88 -2.94 15.00
CA GLU A 150 -20.05 -3.78 15.19
C GLU A 150 -19.68 -5.26 15.32
N TYR A 151 -18.74 -5.75 14.50
CA TYR A 151 -18.24 -7.11 14.61
C TYR A 151 -17.59 -7.38 15.97
N MET A 152 -16.74 -6.48 16.45
CA MET A 152 -16.08 -6.65 17.75
C MET A 152 -17.09 -6.62 18.91
N ALA A 153 -18.07 -5.71 18.86
CA ALA A 153 -19.14 -5.66 19.86
C ALA A 153 -19.96 -6.95 19.89
N GLN A 154 -20.32 -7.50 18.71
CA GLN A 154 -21.04 -8.76 18.62
C GLN A 154 -20.19 -9.94 19.14
N ARG A 155 -18.89 -9.96 18.85
CA ARG A 155 -17.97 -11.00 19.35
C ARG A 155 -17.83 -10.97 20.87
N GLU A 156 -17.89 -9.81 21.51
CA GLU A 156 -17.89 -9.69 22.96
C GLU A 156 -19.17 -10.29 23.58
N VAL A 157 -20.33 -9.98 23.01
CA VAL A 157 -21.62 -10.57 23.42
C VAL A 157 -21.61 -12.09 23.26
N ASP A 158 -21.14 -12.59 22.12
CA ASP A 158 -21.05 -14.03 21.85
C ASP A 158 -20.09 -14.73 22.82
N PHE A 159 -18.94 -14.11 23.10
CA PHE A 159 -17.99 -14.65 24.07
C PHE A 159 -18.59 -14.78 25.47
N HIS A 160 -19.32 -13.76 25.95
CA HIS A 160 -19.98 -13.82 27.25
C HIS A 160 -21.05 -14.93 27.30
N ARG A 161 -21.85 -15.08 26.25
CA ARG A 161 -22.84 -16.15 26.14
C ARG A 161 -22.19 -17.55 26.15
N GLU A 162 -21.14 -17.75 25.36
CA GLU A 162 -20.39 -19.02 25.33
C GLU A 162 -19.77 -19.33 26.70
N LEU A 163 -19.26 -18.31 27.39
CA LEU A 163 -18.68 -18.46 28.73
C LEU A 163 -19.74 -18.84 29.78
N GLU A 164 -20.92 -18.22 29.74
CA GLU A 164 -22.04 -18.58 30.61
C GLU A 164 -22.49 -20.04 30.39
N GLU A 165 -22.59 -20.46 29.13
CA GLU A 165 -22.92 -21.85 28.79
C GLU A 165 -21.86 -22.84 29.31
N LEU A 166 -20.57 -22.50 29.21
CA LEU A 166 -19.48 -23.33 29.73
C LEU A 166 -19.52 -23.41 31.26
N LEU A 167 -19.66 -22.28 31.95
CA LEU A 167 -19.74 -22.23 33.42
C LEU A 167 -20.97 -22.96 33.95
N SER A 168 -22.07 -22.98 33.20
CA SER A 168 -23.25 -23.78 33.56
C SER A 168 -22.99 -25.29 33.54
N LYS A 169 -22.09 -25.75 32.66
CA LYS A 169 -21.73 -27.18 32.49
C LYS A 169 -20.57 -27.59 33.40
N ASP A 170 -19.63 -26.68 33.64
CA ASP A 170 -18.48 -26.83 34.54
C ASP A 170 -18.26 -25.54 35.35
N PRO A 171 -18.77 -25.45 36.59
CA PRO A 171 -18.65 -24.27 37.44
C PRO A 171 -17.21 -23.92 37.83
N TYR A 172 -16.26 -24.85 37.65
CA TYR A 172 -14.85 -24.64 37.97
C TYR A 172 -14.01 -24.23 36.77
N TYR A 173 -14.63 -24.09 35.59
CA TYR A 173 -13.95 -23.63 34.39
C TYR A 173 -13.30 -22.26 34.61
N GLN A 174 -11.99 -22.20 34.43
CA GLN A 174 -11.23 -20.95 34.51
C GLN A 174 -11.06 -20.40 33.10
N SER A 175 -11.73 -19.28 32.80
CA SER A 175 -11.54 -18.65 31.50
C SER A 175 -10.13 -18.06 31.41
N PRO A 176 -9.38 -18.31 30.33
CA PRO A 176 -8.21 -17.51 30.01
C PRO A 176 -8.75 -16.15 29.59
N GLY A 177 -8.85 -15.20 30.54
CA GLY A 177 -9.55 -13.93 30.34
C GLY A 177 -9.26 -13.26 29.00
N LEU A 178 -10.28 -12.63 28.41
CA LEU A 178 -10.21 -12.03 27.08
C LEU A 178 -9.15 -10.92 27.07
N ARG A 179 -8.00 -11.17 26.44
CA ARG A 179 -7.00 -10.11 26.19
C ARG A 179 -7.38 -9.35 24.93
N VAL A 180 -8.42 -8.53 25.02
CA VAL A 180 -8.69 -7.52 24.00
C VAL A 180 -7.64 -6.43 24.22
N ARG A 181 -6.62 -6.37 23.35
CA ARG A 181 -5.83 -5.15 23.23
C ARG A 181 -6.82 -4.08 22.79
N ALA A 182 -7.05 -3.07 23.61
CA ALA A 182 -7.91 -1.95 23.26
C ALA A 182 -7.31 -1.24 22.03
N PHE A 183 -7.80 -1.58 20.83
CA PHE A 183 -7.35 -0.96 19.57
C PHE A 183 -8.16 0.30 19.24
N PHE A 184 -9.18 0.62 20.03
CA PHE A 184 -10.06 1.77 19.86
C PHE A 184 -10.22 2.54 21.19
N VAL A 185 -9.16 3.25 21.60
CA VAL A 185 -9.22 4.34 22.58
C VAL A 185 -8.21 5.37 22.04
N SER A 186 -8.60 6.39 21.28
CA SER A 186 -9.24 7.63 21.73
C SER A 186 -9.42 8.60 20.52
N PRO A 187 -10.18 9.71 20.65
CA PRO A 187 -10.76 10.50 19.56
C PRO A 187 -9.78 11.23 18.64
#